data_AF-A0A4Q3AAC1-F1
#
_entry.id   AF-A0A4Q3AAC1-F1
#
_cell.length_a   1.000
_cell.length_b   1.000
_cell.length_c   1.000
_cell.angle_alpha   90.00
_cell.angle_beta   90.00
_cell.angle_gamma   90.00
#
_symmetry.space_group_name_H-M   'P 1'
#
loop_
_entity.id
_entity.type
_entity.pdbx_description
1 polymer ?
#
loop_
_entity_poly.entity_id
_entity_poly.type
_entity_poly.pdbx_seq_one_letter_code
_entity_poly.pdbx_strand_id
1 'polypeptide(L)'
;MQFDVIVIGGGHAGTEAAAAAARRGARTALLSFDLAKVGAMSCNPAIGGLGKGHLVREVDAFDGLIARAADAAAIHYRMLNRSKGTAVQGPRVQADRTRYAAAIQALLAAQPNLTLLEGEAEALAIQGGRIAGVVLGSGSTLSARAVVVATGTFLGGRIFRGEEREAGGRVGEAAATRLAAQLRALSLPMARLKTGTPPRLNGRTIDWGRLEQQPSDADPWTMSPLTPRRLLPQLHCGITRTNAATHDAIRSGLDRSPLFSGAIDAQGPR
;
A
#
# COMPACT_ATOMS: atom_id res chain seq x y z
N MET A 1 11.79 -25.07 -5.30
CA MET A 1 10.97 -24.75 -6.50
C MET A 1 11.74 -23.74 -7.36
N GLN A 2 11.52 -23.73 -8.67
CA GLN A 2 12.20 -22.83 -9.61
C GLN A 2 11.20 -21.88 -10.28
N PHE A 3 11.54 -20.59 -10.27
CA PHE A 3 10.80 -19.50 -10.88
C PHE A 3 11.73 -18.68 -11.77
N ASP A 4 11.16 -17.90 -12.69
CA ASP A 4 11.92 -16.90 -13.43
C ASP A 4 12.06 -15.62 -12.60
N VAL A 5 10.96 -15.21 -11.94
CA VAL A 5 10.86 -14.01 -11.11
C VAL A 5 10.25 -14.36 -9.76
N ILE A 6 10.86 -13.89 -8.67
CA ILE A 6 10.24 -13.88 -7.33
C ILE A 6 9.98 -12.44 -6.93
N VAL A 7 8.74 -12.12 -6.56
CA VAL A 7 8.34 -10.82 -6.01
C VAL A 7 8.14 -10.96 -4.51
N ILE A 8 8.89 -10.18 -3.73
CA ILE A 8 8.81 -10.17 -2.26
C ILE A 8 7.89 -9.03 -1.82
N GLY A 9 6.74 -9.37 -1.24
CA GLY A 9 5.79 -8.46 -0.61
C GLY A 9 4.48 -8.30 -1.38
N GLY A 10 3.37 -8.72 -0.77
CA GLY A 10 2.01 -8.62 -1.34
C GLY A 10 1.35 -7.23 -1.28
N GLY A 11 2.14 -6.16 -1.20
CA GLY A 11 1.63 -4.77 -1.24
C GLY A 11 1.36 -4.27 -2.66
N HIS A 12 0.84 -3.05 -2.79
CA HIS A 12 0.45 -2.46 -4.09
C HIS A 12 1.54 -2.58 -5.19
N ALA A 13 2.80 -2.33 -4.86
CA ALA A 13 3.88 -2.45 -5.83
C ALA A 13 4.15 -3.92 -6.23
N GLY A 14 4.12 -4.83 -5.25
CA GLY A 14 4.38 -6.25 -5.51
C GLY A 14 3.24 -6.93 -6.27
N THR A 15 1.99 -6.53 -6.04
CA THR A 15 0.83 -7.04 -6.79
C THR A 15 0.92 -6.66 -8.26
N GLU A 16 1.30 -5.42 -8.58
CA GLU A 16 1.51 -4.99 -9.97
C GLU A 16 2.73 -5.67 -10.61
N ALA A 17 3.86 -5.74 -9.89
CA ALA A 17 5.08 -6.38 -10.40
C ALA A 17 4.87 -7.87 -10.70
N ALA A 18 4.17 -8.58 -9.82
CA ALA A 18 3.88 -10.01 -10.00
C ALA A 18 2.94 -10.24 -11.18
N ALA A 19 1.88 -9.43 -11.29
CA ALA A 19 0.95 -9.51 -12.42
C ALA A 19 1.65 -9.20 -13.75
N ALA A 20 2.47 -8.14 -13.80
CA ALA A 20 3.22 -7.76 -14.98
C ALA A 20 4.19 -8.86 -15.43
N ALA A 21 5.00 -9.41 -14.52
CA ALA A 21 5.94 -10.48 -14.84
C ALA A 21 5.23 -11.74 -15.36
N ALA A 22 4.19 -12.19 -14.65
CA ALA A 22 3.42 -13.38 -15.02
C ALA A 22 2.73 -13.21 -16.40
N ARG A 23 2.19 -12.03 -16.69
CA ARG A 23 1.54 -11.72 -17.97
C ARG A 23 2.51 -11.66 -19.14
N ARG A 24 3.79 -11.37 -18.89
CA ARG A 24 4.87 -11.46 -19.88
C ARG A 24 5.38 -12.90 -20.08
N GLY A 25 4.77 -13.89 -19.43
CA GLY A 25 5.07 -15.31 -19.59
C GLY A 25 6.07 -15.87 -18.58
N ALA A 26 6.58 -15.06 -17.64
CA ALA A 26 7.51 -15.53 -16.63
C ALA A 26 6.80 -16.40 -15.59
N ARG A 27 7.39 -17.54 -15.23
CA ARG A 27 6.97 -18.30 -14.04
C ARG A 27 7.27 -17.47 -12.80
N THR A 28 6.24 -16.91 -12.19
CA THR A 28 6.38 -15.88 -11.16
C THR A 28 5.88 -16.38 -9.82
N ALA A 29 6.61 -16.11 -8.76
CA ALA A 29 6.11 -16.27 -7.39
C ALA A 29 5.87 -14.90 -6.75
N LEU A 30 4.73 -14.71 -6.10
CA LEU A 30 4.50 -13.61 -5.17
C LEU A 30 4.57 -14.16 -3.74
N LEU A 31 5.63 -13.80 -3.03
CA LEU A 31 5.89 -14.20 -1.65
C LEU A 31 5.39 -13.13 -0.68
N SER A 32 4.55 -13.49 0.28
CA SER A 32 4.00 -12.58 1.29
C SER A 32 3.97 -13.27 2.66
N PHE A 33 4.11 -12.51 3.74
CA PHE A 33 3.97 -13.04 5.11
C PHE A 33 2.60 -13.67 5.36
N ASP A 34 1.56 -13.01 4.86
CA ASP A 34 0.15 -13.40 5.00
C ASP A 34 -0.53 -13.15 3.66
N LEU A 35 -1.08 -14.21 3.05
CA LEU A 35 -1.78 -14.12 1.77
C LEU A 35 -3.15 -13.44 1.88
N ALA A 36 -3.82 -13.50 3.04
CA ALA A 36 -5.06 -12.80 3.29
C ALA A 36 -4.89 -11.26 3.35
N LYS A 37 -3.66 -10.78 3.56
CA LYS A 37 -3.30 -9.35 3.57
C LYS A 37 -2.82 -8.81 2.22
N VAL A 38 -2.73 -9.65 1.18
CA VAL A 38 -2.35 -9.21 -0.16
C VAL A 38 -3.34 -8.14 -0.65
N GLY A 39 -2.80 -7.02 -1.14
CA GLY A 39 -3.59 -5.87 -1.59
C GLY A 39 -4.13 -4.97 -0.46
N ALA A 40 -3.75 -5.17 0.80
CA ALA A 40 -4.29 -4.39 1.92
C ALA A 40 -3.91 -2.89 1.88
N MET A 41 -4.92 -2.03 2.09
CA MET A 41 -4.78 -0.58 2.23
C MET A 41 -4.50 -0.18 3.69
N SER A 42 -3.23 0.03 4.04
CA SER A 42 -2.83 0.32 5.43
C SER A 42 -3.12 1.75 5.89
N CYS A 43 -3.10 2.73 4.97
CA CYS A 43 -3.24 4.15 5.28
C CYS A 43 -4.65 4.68 4.93
N ASN A 44 -4.75 5.58 3.96
CA ASN A 44 -6.02 6.18 3.54
C ASN A 44 -6.84 5.13 2.76
N PRO A 45 -8.14 4.92 3.04
CA PRO A 45 -9.02 4.08 2.20
C PRO A 45 -9.38 4.80 0.88
N ALA A 46 -8.38 5.29 0.15
CA ALA A 46 -8.58 6.06 -1.08
C ALA A 46 -7.53 5.70 -2.14
N ILE A 47 -7.97 5.69 -3.40
CA ILE A 47 -7.11 5.56 -4.59
C ILE A 47 -7.23 6.83 -5.42
N GLY A 48 -6.12 7.29 -6.00
CA GLY A 48 -6.07 8.51 -6.80
C GLY A 48 -5.85 9.79 -5.99
N GLY A 49 -6.24 10.93 -6.57
CA GLY A 49 -5.88 12.29 -6.11
C GLY A 49 -5.33 13.14 -7.26
N LEU A 50 -4.86 14.36 -6.98
CA LEU A 50 -4.33 15.27 -8.03
C LEU A 50 -3.27 14.57 -8.92
N GLY A 51 -2.10 14.25 -8.38
CA GLY A 51 -1.08 13.52 -9.14
C GLY A 51 -1.33 12.01 -9.19
N LYS A 52 -1.77 11.43 -8.07
CA LYS A 52 -1.98 9.99 -7.94
C LYS A 52 -3.04 9.44 -8.89
N GLY A 53 -4.08 10.22 -9.22
CA GLY A 53 -5.13 9.81 -10.14
C GLY A 53 -4.60 9.60 -11.56
N HIS A 54 -3.67 10.44 -12.00
CA HIS A 54 -2.97 10.28 -13.28
C HIS A 54 -2.15 8.98 -13.29
N LEU A 55 -1.31 8.78 -12.26
CA LEU A 55 -0.49 7.57 -12.14
C LEU A 55 -1.32 6.27 -12.11
N VAL A 56 -2.48 6.28 -11.44
CA VAL A 56 -3.38 5.12 -11.43
C VAL A 56 -3.88 4.80 -12.84
N ARG A 57 -4.24 5.83 -13.62
CA ARG A 57 -4.69 5.65 -15.02
C ARG A 57 -3.56 5.25 -15.96
N GLU A 58 -2.34 5.75 -15.74
CA GLU A 58 -1.16 5.32 -16.50
C GLU A 58 -0.85 3.84 -16.23
N VAL A 59 -0.87 3.42 -14.96
CA VAL A 59 -0.69 2.00 -14.59
C VAL A 59 -1.78 1.14 -15.23
N ASP A 60 -3.03 1.59 -15.24
CA ASP A 60 -4.13 0.89 -15.91
C ASP A 60 -3.96 0.80 -17.44
N ALA A 61 -3.42 1.84 -18.08
CA ALA A 61 -3.09 1.82 -19.51
C ALA A 61 -2.02 0.77 -19.85
N PHE A 62 -1.16 0.42 -18.90
CA PHE A 62 -0.24 -0.72 -18.98
C PHE A 62 -0.85 -2.03 -18.46
N ASP A 63 -2.19 -2.13 -18.42
CA ASP A 63 -2.98 -3.27 -17.94
C ASP A 63 -2.73 -3.62 -16.45
N GLY A 64 -2.42 -2.60 -15.63
CA GLY A 64 -2.30 -2.76 -14.20
C GLY A 64 -3.61 -3.18 -13.50
N LEU A 65 -3.50 -3.56 -12.23
CA LEU A 65 -4.62 -4.06 -11.43
C LEU A 65 -5.35 -2.93 -10.68
N ILE A 66 -4.61 -1.90 -10.28
CA ILE A 66 -5.02 -0.89 -9.29
C ILE A 66 -6.31 -0.14 -9.67
N ALA A 67 -6.51 0.24 -10.92
CA ALA A 67 -7.71 1.01 -11.30
C ALA A 67 -8.97 0.13 -11.33
N ARG A 68 -8.87 -1.09 -11.88
CA ARG A 68 -9.97 -2.09 -11.85
C ARG A 68 -10.33 -2.49 -10.42
N ALA A 69 -9.33 -2.73 -9.57
CA ALA A 69 -9.55 -3.02 -8.16
C ALA A 69 -10.16 -1.83 -7.41
N ALA A 70 -9.75 -0.60 -7.75
CA ALA A 70 -10.34 0.61 -7.18
C ALA A 70 -11.83 0.71 -7.53
N ASP A 71 -12.21 0.50 -8.80
CA ASP A 71 -13.62 0.55 -9.21
C ASP A 71 -14.47 -0.56 -8.59
N ALA A 72 -13.92 -1.78 -8.45
CA ALA A 72 -14.61 -2.89 -7.79
C ALA A 72 -14.93 -2.61 -6.31
N ALA A 73 -14.20 -1.69 -5.69
CA ALA A 73 -14.32 -1.32 -4.28
C ALA A 73 -14.82 0.11 -4.04
N ALA A 74 -15.11 0.88 -5.09
CA ALA A 74 -15.34 2.31 -4.96
C ALA A 74 -16.73 2.63 -4.37
N ILE A 75 -16.71 3.32 -3.23
CA ILE A 75 -17.89 3.73 -2.46
C ILE A 75 -18.08 5.25 -2.43
N HIS A 76 -17.15 6.01 -3.01
CA HIS A 76 -17.27 7.47 -3.18
C HIS A 76 -16.36 7.93 -4.32
N TYR A 77 -16.84 8.82 -5.20
CA TYR A 77 -16.10 9.33 -6.36
C TYR A 77 -15.96 10.85 -6.32
N ARG A 78 -14.75 11.37 -6.54
CA ARG A 78 -14.49 12.81 -6.70
C ARG A 78 -13.44 13.07 -7.78
N MET A 79 -13.74 13.98 -8.68
CA MET A 79 -12.82 14.62 -9.60
C MET A 79 -12.28 15.87 -8.93
N LEU A 80 -11.02 15.83 -8.50
CA LEU A 80 -10.37 16.96 -7.88
C LEU A 80 -10.03 17.99 -8.97
N ASN A 81 -10.06 19.29 -8.60
CA ASN A 81 -9.89 20.40 -9.54
C ASN A 81 -10.88 20.41 -10.72
N ARG A 82 -12.10 19.88 -10.55
CA ARG A 82 -13.11 19.83 -11.62
C ARG A 82 -13.39 21.19 -12.29
N SER A 83 -13.44 22.28 -11.53
CA SER A 83 -13.68 23.63 -12.06
C SER A 83 -12.46 24.24 -12.78
N LYS A 84 -11.33 23.53 -12.83
CA LYS A 84 -10.12 23.91 -13.56
C LYS A 84 -10.05 23.09 -14.86
N GLY A 85 -9.13 23.48 -15.75
CA GLY A 85 -8.91 22.78 -17.02
C GLY A 85 -8.63 21.29 -16.84
N THR A 86 -9.02 20.48 -17.83
CA THR A 86 -8.95 19.01 -17.77
C THR A 86 -7.54 18.47 -17.47
N ALA A 87 -6.49 19.18 -17.91
CA ALA A 87 -5.10 18.83 -17.67
C ALA A 87 -4.67 18.78 -16.19
N VAL A 88 -5.43 19.43 -15.29
CA VAL A 88 -5.12 19.45 -13.84
C VAL A 88 -6.15 18.71 -12.99
N GLN A 89 -7.08 17.99 -13.64
CA GLN A 89 -8.12 17.23 -12.96
C GLN A 89 -7.57 15.88 -12.46
N GLY A 90 -7.82 15.56 -11.19
CA GLY A 90 -7.31 14.34 -10.57
C GLY A 90 -8.43 13.41 -10.12
N PRO A 91 -8.63 12.24 -10.75
CA PRO A 91 -9.63 11.29 -10.31
C PRO A 91 -9.25 10.71 -8.94
N ARG A 92 -10.22 10.63 -8.05
CA ARG A 92 -10.05 10.07 -6.71
C ARG A 92 -11.30 9.30 -6.30
N VAL A 93 -11.10 8.13 -5.71
CA VAL A 93 -12.16 7.34 -5.09
C VAL A 93 -11.84 7.04 -3.63
N GLN A 94 -12.87 6.96 -2.78
CA GLN A 94 -12.78 6.19 -1.55
C GLN A 94 -13.13 4.74 -1.87
N ALA A 95 -12.36 3.81 -1.33
CA ALA A 95 -12.53 2.39 -1.56
C ALA A 95 -12.84 1.67 -0.23
N ASP A 96 -13.80 0.75 -0.28
CA ASP A 96 -13.94 -0.26 0.77
C ASP A 96 -12.67 -1.11 0.81
N ARG A 97 -11.96 -1.07 1.94
CA ARG A 97 -10.64 -1.72 2.07
C ARG A 97 -10.71 -3.23 1.88
N THR A 98 -11.78 -3.86 2.37
CA THR A 98 -11.96 -5.31 2.30
C THR A 98 -12.26 -5.72 0.86
N ARG A 99 -13.17 -4.99 0.19
CA ARG A 99 -13.48 -5.24 -1.22
C ARG A 99 -12.29 -4.96 -2.12
N TYR A 100 -11.49 -3.94 -1.84
CA TYR A 100 -10.29 -3.64 -2.62
C TYR A 100 -9.27 -4.78 -2.53
N ALA A 101 -8.97 -5.25 -1.31
CA ALA A 101 -8.07 -6.39 -1.12
C ALA A 101 -8.60 -7.66 -1.80
N ALA A 102 -9.89 -7.95 -1.65
CA ALA A 102 -10.53 -9.08 -2.31
C ALA A 102 -10.46 -8.99 -3.85
N ALA A 103 -10.66 -7.80 -4.42
CA ALA A 103 -10.55 -7.57 -5.85
C ALA A 103 -9.12 -7.82 -6.35
N ILE A 104 -8.09 -7.33 -5.64
CA ILE A 104 -6.69 -7.61 -5.96
C ILE A 104 -6.39 -9.11 -5.89
N GLN A 105 -6.85 -9.79 -4.84
CA GLN A 105 -6.64 -11.23 -4.67
C GLN A 105 -7.29 -12.04 -5.79
N ALA A 106 -8.52 -11.69 -6.19
CA ALA A 106 -9.21 -12.32 -7.31
C ALA A 106 -8.48 -12.09 -8.64
N LEU A 107 -8.01 -10.86 -8.91
CA LEU A 107 -7.26 -10.53 -10.11
C LEU A 107 -5.92 -11.28 -10.19
N LEU A 108 -5.23 -11.45 -9.07
CA LEU A 108 -3.99 -12.24 -9.01
C LEU A 108 -4.24 -13.73 -9.16
N ALA A 109 -5.29 -14.28 -8.54
CA ALA A 109 -5.65 -15.69 -8.67
C ALA A 109 -6.00 -16.07 -10.12
N ALA A 110 -6.51 -15.13 -10.90
CA ALA A 110 -6.82 -15.32 -12.32
C ALA A 110 -5.57 -15.20 -13.24
N GLN A 111 -4.41 -14.82 -12.71
CA GLN A 111 -3.22 -14.59 -13.52
C GLN A 111 -2.48 -15.92 -13.81
N PRO A 112 -2.42 -16.39 -15.07
CA PRO A 112 -1.62 -17.55 -15.41
C PRO A 112 -0.13 -17.31 -15.11
N ASN A 113 0.60 -18.38 -14.83
CA ASN A 113 2.02 -18.39 -14.46
C ASN A 113 2.38 -17.70 -13.14
N LEU A 114 1.38 -17.26 -12.35
CA LEU A 114 1.60 -16.70 -11.02
C LEU A 114 1.30 -17.74 -9.93
N THR A 115 2.24 -17.93 -9.00
CA THR A 115 2.04 -18.71 -7.78
C THR A 115 2.10 -17.80 -6.57
N LEU A 116 1.07 -17.83 -5.72
CA LEU A 116 1.07 -17.13 -4.44
C LEU A 116 1.68 -18.04 -3.37
N LEU A 117 2.68 -17.53 -2.66
CA LEU A 117 3.37 -18.28 -1.60
C LEU A 117 3.31 -17.49 -0.30
N GLU A 118 2.85 -18.16 0.76
CA GLU A 118 2.92 -17.63 2.12
C GLU A 118 4.28 -17.97 2.74
N GLY A 119 4.93 -16.97 3.33
CA GLY A 119 6.21 -17.14 4.01
C GLY A 119 7.03 -15.86 4.12
N GLU A 120 8.01 -15.89 5.01
CA GLU A 120 9.00 -14.84 5.17
C GLU A 120 10.13 -14.98 4.15
N ALA A 121 10.44 -13.91 3.42
CA ALA A 121 11.71 -13.78 2.69
C ALA A 121 12.81 -13.40 3.67
N GLU A 122 13.59 -14.38 4.11
CA GLU A 122 14.61 -14.20 5.14
C GLU A 122 15.88 -13.56 4.57
N ALA A 123 16.32 -14.01 3.39
CA ALA A 123 17.51 -13.51 2.70
C ALA A 123 17.42 -13.72 1.18
N LEU A 124 18.18 -12.94 0.42
CA LEU A 124 18.47 -13.19 -0.98
C LEU A 124 19.54 -14.28 -1.10
N ALA A 125 19.34 -15.25 -1.98
CA ALA A 125 20.38 -16.20 -2.35
C ALA A 125 21.26 -15.55 -3.43
N ILE A 126 22.56 -15.40 -3.15
CA ILE A 126 23.52 -14.76 -4.05
C ILE A 126 24.67 -15.74 -4.32
N GLN A 127 24.96 -16.01 -5.60
CA GLN A 127 26.03 -16.90 -6.03
C GLN A 127 26.88 -16.18 -7.08
N GLY A 128 28.20 -16.08 -6.83
CA GLY A 128 29.12 -15.40 -7.76
C GLY A 128 28.72 -13.95 -8.07
N GLY A 129 28.18 -13.23 -7.07
CA GLY A 129 27.70 -11.86 -7.23
C GLY A 129 26.38 -11.71 -7.99
N ARG A 130 25.69 -12.81 -8.32
CA ARG A 130 24.40 -12.80 -9.02
C ARG A 130 23.29 -13.34 -8.13
N ILE A 131 22.08 -12.81 -8.32
CA ILE A 131 20.87 -13.36 -7.69
C ILE A 131 20.65 -14.79 -8.19
N ALA A 132 20.42 -15.69 -7.25
CA ALA A 132 20.07 -17.09 -7.48
C ALA A 132 18.69 -17.45 -6.91
N GLY A 133 18.07 -16.55 -6.12
CA GLY A 133 16.75 -16.79 -5.53
C GLY A 133 16.54 -16.12 -4.18
N VAL A 134 15.67 -16.71 -3.36
CA VAL A 134 15.29 -16.25 -2.02
C VAL A 134 15.32 -17.43 -1.05
N VAL A 135 15.95 -17.23 0.11
CA VAL A 135 15.90 -18.14 1.25
C VAL A 135 14.71 -17.76 2.11
N LEU A 136 13.85 -18.74 2.41
CA LEU A 136 12.67 -18.55 3.25
C LEU A 136 13.01 -18.68 4.73
N GLY A 137 12.15 -18.14 5.60
CA GLY A 137 12.26 -18.31 7.06
C GLY A 137 12.25 -19.77 7.54
N SER A 138 11.75 -20.70 6.71
CA SER A 138 11.81 -22.14 6.96
C SER A 138 13.17 -22.78 6.65
N GLY A 139 14.14 -22.02 6.15
CA GLY A 139 15.43 -22.51 5.67
C GLY A 139 15.41 -23.07 4.23
N SER A 140 14.24 -23.28 3.64
CA SER A 140 14.12 -23.69 2.25
C SER A 140 14.49 -22.56 1.27
N THR A 141 14.96 -22.91 0.07
CA THR A 141 15.33 -21.94 -0.96
C THR A 141 14.41 -22.04 -2.19
N LEU A 142 13.91 -20.89 -2.64
CA LEU A 142 13.24 -20.72 -3.92
C LEU A 142 14.24 -20.15 -4.92
N SER A 143 14.49 -20.85 -6.03
CA SER A 143 15.44 -20.40 -7.04
C SER A 143 14.79 -19.48 -8.05
N ALA A 144 15.45 -18.37 -8.40
CA ALA A 144 15.02 -17.47 -9.46
C ALA A 144 16.16 -16.69 -10.11
N ARG A 145 15.93 -16.23 -11.35
CA ARG A 145 16.88 -15.40 -12.11
C ARG A 145 16.78 -13.93 -11.76
N ALA A 146 15.60 -13.49 -11.32
CA ALA A 146 15.35 -12.11 -10.88
C ALA A 146 14.50 -12.10 -9.62
N VAL A 147 14.73 -11.09 -8.77
CA VAL A 147 13.96 -10.84 -7.55
C VAL A 147 13.52 -9.38 -7.53
N VAL A 148 12.23 -9.13 -7.30
CA VAL A 148 11.68 -7.79 -7.07
C VAL A 148 11.41 -7.62 -5.57
N VAL A 149 12.03 -6.62 -4.95
CA VAL A 149 11.86 -6.34 -3.51
C VAL A 149 10.81 -5.23 -3.34
N ALA A 150 9.61 -5.59 -2.90
CA ALA A 150 8.47 -4.70 -2.70
C ALA A 150 7.95 -4.75 -1.25
N THR A 151 8.88 -4.66 -0.29
CA THR A 151 8.66 -4.90 1.14
C THR A 151 7.85 -3.82 1.88
N GLY A 152 7.49 -2.72 1.23
CA GLY A 152 6.71 -1.64 1.84
C GLY A 152 7.35 -1.12 3.14
N THR A 153 6.58 -1.07 4.22
CA THR A 153 7.05 -0.60 5.55
C THR A 153 7.70 -1.68 6.40
N PHE A 154 7.86 -2.91 5.89
CA PHE A 154 8.28 -4.07 6.69
C PHE A 154 9.80 -4.20 6.84
N LEU A 155 10.59 -3.73 5.87
CA LEU A 155 12.04 -3.89 5.87
C LEU A 155 12.70 -3.11 7.01
N GLY A 156 13.12 -3.80 8.08
CA GLY A 156 13.63 -3.15 9.29
C GLY A 156 12.64 -2.14 9.90
N GLY A 157 11.34 -2.44 9.78
CA GLY A 157 10.23 -1.62 10.23
C GLY A 157 10.25 -1.39 11.75
N ARG A 158 9.89 -0.18 12.16
CA ARG A 158 9.72 0.21 13.56
C ARG A 158 8.48 1.08 13.69
N ILE A 159 7.66 0.79 14.69
CA ILE A 159 6.42 1.51 15.01
C ILE A 159 6.69 2.37 16.24
N PHE A 160 6.17 3.59 16.20
CA PHE A 160 6.27 4.55 17.30
C PHE A 160 4.88 5.03 17.68
N ARG A 161 4.55 4.97 18.97
CA ARG A 161 3.29 5.50 19.54
C ARG A 161 3.62 6.26 20.82
N GLY A 162 3.79 7.57 20.69
CA GLY A 162 4.36 8.38 21.77
C GLY A 162 5.76 7.86 22.12
N GLU A 163 5.93 7.43 23.36
CA GLU A 163 7.18 6.86 23.87
C GLU A 163 7.36 5.37 23.53
N GLU A 164 6.27 4.68 23.21
CA GLU A 164 6.30 3.25 22.91
C GLU A 164 6.95 2.98 21.55
N ARG A 165 7.76 1.91 21.51
CA ARG A 165 8.50 1.48 20.33
C ARG A 165 8.32 -0.02 20.15
N GLU A 166 7.97 -0.42 18.94
CA GLU A 166 7.76 -1.82 18.59
C GLU A 166 8.45 -2.14 17.26
N ALA A 167 9.02 -3.34 17.12
CA ALA A 167 9.48 -3.84 15.84
C ALA A 167 8.30 -4.39 15.05
N GLY A 168 8.02 -3.83 13.88
CA GLY A 168 6.90 -4.24 13.06
C GLY A 168 6.80 -3.45 11.76
N GLY A 169 6.24 -4.07 10.74
CA GLY A 169 5.95 -3.39 9.46
C GLY A 169 4.66 -2.58 9.53
N ARG A 170 3.66 -3.12 10.24
CA ARG A 170 2.34 -2.54 10.52
C ARG A 170 1.91 -3.01 11.91
N VAL A 171 0.92 -2.36 12.51
CA VAL A 171 0.44 -2.72 13.86
C VAL A 171 -0.01 -4.19 13.88
N GLY A 172 0.63 -5.00 14.72
CA GLY A 172 0.38 -6.44 14.83
C GLY A 172 1.03 -7.30 13.74
N GLU A 173 1.88 -6.75 12.88
CA GLU A 173 2.58 -7.48 11.82
C GLU A 173 4.11 -7.37 11.99
N ALA A 174 4.81 -8.50 11.88
CA ALA A 174 6.25 -8.60 12.07
C ALA A 174 7.07 -7.72 11.09
N ALA A 175 8.31 -7.42 11.45
CA ALA A 175 9.27 -6.73 10.57
C ALA A 175 10.21 -7.73 9.88
N ALA A 176 10.60 -7.46 8.62
CA ALA A 176 11.60 -8.21 7.90
C ALA A 176 13.01 -7.74 8.32
N THR A 177 13.54 -8.32 9.40
CA THR A 177 14.79 -7.87 10.05
C THR A 177 16.04 -8.42 9.37
N ARG A 178 16.05 -9.71 9.06
CA ARG A 178 17.23 -10.41 8.49
C ARG A 178 17.53 -9.96 7.07
N LEU A 179 16.49 -9.85 6.23
CA LEU A 179 16.62 -9.29 4.88
C LEU A 179 17.16 -7.86 4.92
N ALA A 180 16.71 -7.04 5.88
CA ALA A 180 17.21 -5.67 6.03
C ALA A 180 18.69 -5.62 6.43
N ALA A 181 19.15 -6.54 7.28
CA ALA A 181 20.57 -6.64 7.64
C ALA A 181 21.42 -7.04 6.43
N GLN A 182 20.98 -8.02 5.64
CA GLN A 182 21.69 -8.43 4.43
C GLN A 182 21.80 -7.30 3.41
N LEU A 183 20.71 -6.58 3.13
CA LEU A 183 20.74 -5.46 2.17
C LEU A 183 21.69 -4.34 2.61
N ARG A 184 21.83 -4.08 3.91
CA ARG A 184 22.85 -3.14 4.44
C ARG A 184 24.26 -3.68 4.24
N ALA A 185 24.47 -4.98 4.45
CA ALA A 185 25.77 -5.63 4.27
C ALA A 185 26.23 -5.60 2.80
N LEU A 186 25.30 -5.53 1.84
CA LEU A 186 25.60 -5.31 0.42
C LEU A 186 26.09 -3.88 0.11
N SER A 187 26.23 -3.02 1.12
CA SER A 187 26.71 -1.63 0.98
C SER A 187 25.89 -0.79 -0.01
N LEU A 188 24.60 -1.08 -0.12
CA LEU A 188 23.66 -0.29 -0.91
C LEU A 188 23.39 1.06 -0.23
N PRO A 189 23.17 2.15 -0.98
CA PRO A 189 22.75 3.42 -0.39
C PRO A 189 21.35 3.26 0.21
N MET A 190 21.30 3.14 1.54
CA MET A 190 20.06 2.92 2.29
C MET A 190 19.83 4.04 3.30
N ALA A 191 18.60 4.57 3.32
CA ALA A 191 18.15 5.54 4.30
C ALA A 191 16.90 5.03 5.04
N ARG A 192 16.57 5.67 6.16
CA ARG A 192 15.30 5.45 6.86
C ARG A 192 14.33 6.58 6.56
N LEU A 193 13.11 6.21 6.19
CA LEU A 193 11.98 7.13 6.04
C LEU A 193 10.95 6.90 7.13
N LYS A 194 10.21 7.95 7.50
CA LYS A 194 9.08 7.89 8.43
C LYS A 194 7.78 8.33 7.78
N THR A 195 6.70 7.66 8.15
CA THR A 195 5.33 8.04 7.77
C THR A 195 4.40 7.85 8.96
N GLY A 196 3.33 8.64 9.03
CA GLY A 196 2.30 8.55 10.07
C GLY A 196 0.95 8.14 9.49
N THR A 197 0.08 7.60 10.33
CA THR A 197 -1.31 7.29 10.00
C THR A 197 -2.21 7.86 11.10
N PRO A 198 -3.39 8.43 10.78
CA PRO A 198 -4.31 8.90 11.80
C PRO A 198 -4.91 7.71 12.59
N PRO A 199 -5.46 7.95 13.80
CA PRO A 199 -6.23 6.94 14.52
C PRO A 199 -7.45 6.46 13.69
N ARG A 200 -8.00 5.30 14.04
CA ARG A 200 -9.26 4.80 13.50
C ARG A 200 -10.36 5.03 14.53
N LEU A 201 -11.46 5.66 14.12
CA LEU A 201 -12.57 6.03 15.00
C LEU A 201 -13.75 5.07 14.80
N ASN A 202 -14.52 4.82 15.85
CA ASN A 202 -15.79 4.11 15.73
C ASN A 202 -16.83 5.04 15.10
N GLY A 203 -17.33 4.71 13.92
CA GLY A 203 -18.32 5.53 13.21
C GLY A 203 -19.63 5.76 13.97
N ARG A 204 -19.99 4.88 14.92
CA ARG A 204 -21.22 4.97 15.71
C ARG A 204 -21.15 6.03 16.82
N THR A 205 -19.94 6.48 17.18
CA THR A 205 -19.71 7.49 18.21
C THR A 205 -19.51 8.89 17.63
N ILE A 206 -19.74 9.06 16.32
CA ILE A 206 -19.62 10.33 15.63
C ILE A 206 -21.02 10.91 15.45
N ASP A 207 -21.20 12.17 15.85
CA ASP A 207 -22.41 12.94 15.56
C ASP A 207 -22.36 13.44 14.10
N TRP A 208 -22.80 12.58 13.18
CA TRP A 208 -22.82 12.86 11.74
C TRP A 208 -23.78 14.00 11.36
N GLY A 209 -24.80 14.29 12.18
CA GLY A 209 -25.79 15.34 11.91
C GLY A 209 -25.19 16.74 11.97
N ARG A 210 -24.05 16.90 12.66
CA ARG A 210 -23.33 18.18 12.79
C ARG A 210 -22.25 18.41 11.75
N LEU A 211 -21.99 17.44 10.88
CA LEU A 211 -20.92 17.51 9.89
C LEU A 211 -21.48 17.89 8.51
N GLU A 212 -20.75 18.75 7.80
CA GLU A 212 -21.03 19.02 6.39
C GLU A 212 -20.79 17.73 5.58
N GLN A 213 -21.81 17.31 4.83
CA GLN A 213 -21.72 16.14 3.97
C GLN A 213 -21.05 16.48 2.65
N GLN A 214 -20.15 15.61 2.22
CA GLN A 214 -19.51 15.66 0.92
C GLN A 214 -19.93 14.45 0.08
N PRO A 215 -20.94 14.61 -0.81
CA PRO A 215 -21.40 13.51 -1.64
C PRO A 215 -20.37 13.15 -2.72
N SER A 216 -20.63 12.04 -3.40
CA SER A 216 -19.93 11.69 -4.65
C SER A 216 -20.31 12.66 -5.77
N ASP A 217 -19.44 12.77 -6.77
CA ASP A 217 -19.75 13.45 -8.01
C ASP A 217 -20.87 12.74 -8.79
N ALA A 218 -21.73 13.51 -9.46
CA ALA A 218 -22.83 12.99 -10.28
C ALA A 218 -22.36 12.30 -11.57
N ASP A 219 -21.34 12.85 -12.25
CA ASP A 219 -20.82 12.28 -13.50
C ASP A 219 -20.42 10.82 -13.32
N PRO A 220 -20.84 9.88 -14.19
CA PRO A 220 -20.72 8.44 -13.97
C PRO A 220 -19.32 7.87 -14.29
N TRP A 221 -18.27 8.66 -14.14
CA TRP A 221 -16.90 8.22 -14.45
C TRP A 221 -16.43 7.09 -13.52
N THR A 222 -15.58 6.23 -14.08
CA THR A 222 -14.86 5.13 -13.45
C THR A 222 -13.35 5.34 -13.56
N MET A 223 -12.58 4.72 -12.65
CA MET A 223 -11.13 4.87 -12.59
C MET A 223 -10.47 4.24 -13.83
N SER A 224 -10.87 3.00 -14.16
CA SER A 224 -10.47 2.30 -15.38
C SER A 224 -11.55 2.48 -16.46
N PRO A 225 -11.18 2.81 -17.72
CA PRO A 225 -12.13 2.85 -18.83
C PRO A 225 -12.69 1.47 -19.18
N LEU A 226 -12.09 0.38 -18.69
CA LEU A 226 -12.62 -0.99 -18.88
C LEU A 226 -13.77 -1.31 -17.92
N THR A 227 -13.98 -0.51 -16.88
CA THR A 227 -15.10 -0.67 -15.97
C THR A 227 -16.32 0.09 -16.51
N PRO A 228 -17.41 -0.58 -16.91
CA PRO A 228 -18.51 0.06 -17.65
C PRO A 228 -19.41 0.94 -16.79
N ARG A 229 -19.46 0.69 -15.47
CA ARG A 229 -20.31 1.44 -14.53
C ARG A 229 -19.82 1.28 -13.09
N ARG A 230 -20.25 2.19 -12.23
CA ARG A 230 -20.10 2.09 -10.77
C ARG A 230 -20.88 0.89 -10.24
N LEU A 231 -20.27 0.11 -9.34
CA LEU A 231 -20.82 -1.18 -8.89
C LEU A 231 -21.45 -1.15 -7.49
N LEU A 232 -21.03 -0.23 -6.63
CA LEU A 232 -21.43 -0.20 -5.22
C LEU A 232 -22.30 1.01 -4.88
N PRO A 233 -23.15 0.91 -3.83
CA PRO A 233 -23.82 2.05 -3.24
C PRO A 233 -22.82 3.15 -2.86
N GLN A 234 -23.18 4.40 -3.15
CA GLN A 234 -22.33 5.55 -2.91
C GLN A 234 -22.60 6.13 -1.51
N LEU A 235 -21.54 6.25 -0.72
CA LEU A 235 -21.55 6.91 0.58
C LEU A 235 -21.14 8.38 0.42
N HIS A 236 -21.27 9.15 1.50
CA HIS A 236 -20.72 10.50 1.61
C HIS A 236 -19.52 10.51 2.57
N CYS A 237 -18.61 11.46 2.39
CA CYS A 237 -17.63 11.81 3.43
C CYS A 237 -18.21 12.90 4.35
N GLY A 238 -17.74 12.98 5.59
CA GLY A 238 -18.01 14.11 6.49
C GLY A 238 -16.83 15.08 6.51
N ILE A 239 -17.12 16.37 6.56
CA ILE A 239 -16.11 17.43 6.65
C ILE A 239 -16.15 18.06 8.05
N THR A 240 -14.97 18.24 8.65
CA THR A 240 -14.80 18.98 9.92
C THR A 240 -13.50 19.80 9.89
N ARG A 241 -13.26 20.58 10.95
CA ARG A 241 -12.08 21.42 11.15
C ARG A 241 -11.55 21.27 12.57
N THR A 242 -10.24 21.42 12.73
CA THR A 242 -9.64 21.56 14.06
C THR A 242 -9.90 22.95 14.62
N ASN A 243 -9.74 23.11 15.94
CA ASN A 243 -9.95 24.37 16.65
C ASN A 243 -8.81 24.62 17.66
N ALA A 244 -8.85 25.77 18.34
CA ALA A 244 -7.82 26.17 19.30
C ALA A 244 -7.60 25.11 20.40
N ALA A 245 -8.68 24.54 20.95
CA ALA A 245 -8.59 23.48 21.96
C ALA A 245 -7.87 22.22 21.43
N THR A 246 -8.07 21.87 20.16
CA THR A 246 -7.33 20.77 19.51
C THR A 246 -5.84 21.08 19.44
N HIS A 247 -5.49 22.34 19.13
CA HIS A 247 -4.10 22.76 19.02
C HIS A 247 -3.42 22.79 20.40
N ASP A 248 -4.11 23.23 21.44
CA ASP A 248 -3.63 23.19 22.83
C ASP A 248 -3.36 21.76 23.28
N ALA A 249 -4.25 20.82 22.97
CA ALA A 249 -4.07 19.40 23.28
C ALA A 249 -2.88 18.77 22.54
N ILE A 250 -2.58 19.22 21.31
CA ILE A 250 -1.37 18.78 20.60
C ILE A 250 -0.12 19.37 21.27
N ARG A 251 -0.14 20.68 21.59
CA ARG A 251 0.99 21.38 22.23
C ARG A 251 1.39 20.73 23.54
N SER A 252 0.41 20.33 24.36
CA SER A 252 0.68 19.72 25.67
C SER A 252 1.30 18.32 25.63
N GLY A 253 1.34 17.67 24.46
CA GLY A 253 1.94 16.33 24.28
C GLY A 253 3.14 16.28 23.35
N LEU A 254 3.70 17.43 22.95
CA LEU A 254 4.83 17.50 22.01
C LEU A 254 6.12 16.90 22.58
N ASP A 255 6.33 17.03 23.88
CA ASP A 255 7.45 16.46 24.64
C ASP A 255 7.55 14.93 24.50
N ARG A 256 6.41 14.24 24.44
CA ARG A 256 6.32 12.78 24.26
C ARG A 256 6.28 12.35 22.80
N SER A 257 6.30 13.30 21.86
CA SER A 257 6.23 12.96 20.45
C SER A 257 7.59 12.48 19.96
N PRO A 258 7.66 11.29 19.32
CA PRO A 258 8.92 10.73 18.82
C PRO A 258 9.51 11.57 17.68
N LEU A 259 8.73 12.52 17.15
CA LEU A 259 9.19 13.52 16.18
C LEU A 259 10.07 14.62 16.80
N PHE A 260 9.85 14.95 18.08
CA PHE A 260 10.54 16.04 18.78
C PHE A 260 11.58 15.53 19.78
N SER A 261 11.44 14.31 20.30
CA SER A 261 12.39 13.71 21.24
C SER A 261 13.68 13.19 20.60
N GLY A 262 13.82 13.28 19.27
CA GLY A 262 14.96 12.70 18.54
C GLY A 262 14.94 11.16 18.44
N ALA A 263 13.86 10.51 18.91
CA ALA A 263 13.72 9.06 18.89
C ALA A 263 13.66 8.45 17.48
N ILE A 264 13.30 9.25 16.47
CA ILE A 264 13.20 8.82 15.07
C ILE A 264 14.42 9.30 14.30
N ASP A 265 15.39 8.40 14.12
CA ASP A 265 16.47 8.54 13.16
C ASP A 265 15.97 8.19 11.74
N ALA A 266 15.10 9.05 11.22
CA ALA A 266 14.54 8.94 9.87
C ALA A 266 14.00 10.28 9.37
N GLN A 267 14.23 10.55 8.08
CA GLN A 267 13.68 11.73 7.42
C GLN A 267 12.22 11.52 7.01
N GLY A 268 11.46 12.62 6.97
CA GLY A 268 10.17 12.60 6.28
C GLY A 268 10.38 12.40 4.77
N PRO A 269 9.32 12.08 4.02
CA PRO A 269 9.41 11.99 2.55
C PRO A 269 9.59 13.36 1.85
N ARG A 270 9.82 14.44 2.61
CA ARG A 270 10.05 15.81 2.15
C ARG A 270 11.16 16.44 2.99
#